data_AF-A0A0D7BGJ4-F1
#
_entry.id   AF-A0A0D7BGJ4-F1
#
_cell.length_a   1.000
_cell.length_b   1.000
_cell.length_c   1.000
_cell.angle_alpha   90.00
_cell.angle_beta   90.00
_cell.angle_gamma   90.00
#
_symmetry.space_group_name_H-M   'P 1'
#
loop_
_entity.id
_entity.type
_entity.pdbx_description
1 polymer ?
#
loop_
_entity_poly.entity_id
_entity_poly.type
_entity_poly.pdbx_seq_one_letter_code
_entity_poly.pdbx_strand_id
1 'polypeptide(L)'
;PGLSQAYQAYLANPNTQNTAELCAITTRLTASQRSRIAALGITLNVQCPATSITDRLNAIQAGLGAAYQAYVRNPTQRNTAALCAITTQLTAAQQSSVAALNVNLNNVQCAANVDQQLNAIAPGLATVYNALAAAPTVFANQLAFCQATNGLSAQQTTQLQALNLSAAANLQCTNVLLQNRLNNNFGAGFGDAYFAYQANPTAANQATLCGLTAQLNNGQRNRLRNNLNIDVTTFGCN
;
A
#
# COMPACT_ATOMS: atom_id res chain seq x y z
N PRO A 1 4.02 -1.56 -43.47
CA PRO A 1 3.93 -0.27 -44.21
C PRO A 1 4.96 0.74 -43.68
N GLY A 2 5.72 1.38 -44.58
CA GLY A 2 6.64 2.48 -44.22
C GLY A 2 5.91 3.81 -44.00
N LEU A 3 6.55 4.78 -43.33
CA LEU A 3 5.98 6.10 -43.04
C LEU A 3 5.46 6.81 -44.31
N SER A 4 6.20 6.72 -45.41
CA SER A 4 5.81 7.33 -46.70
C SER A 4 4.50 6.77 -47.25
N GLN A 5 4.33 5.46 -47.19
CA GLN A 5 3.13 4.77 -47.68
C GLN A 5 1.90 5.10 -46.83
N ALA A 6 2.03 5.09 -45.50
CA ALA A 6 0.93 5.44 -44.60
C ALA A 6 0.55 6.92 -44.68
N TYR A 7 1.52 7.81 -44.86
CA TYR A 7 1.28 9.24 -45.05
C TYR A 7 0.53 9.51 -46.37
N GLN A 8 0.93 8.86 -47.46
CA GLN A 8 0.22 8.97 -48.75
C GLN A 8 -1.20 8.40 -48.69
N ALA A 9 -1.41 7.26 -48.01
CA ALA A 9 -2.74 6.68 -47.83
C ALA A 9 -3.67 7.61 -47.02
N TYR A 10 -3.15 8.24 -45.97
CA TYR A 10 -3.88 9.23 -45.18
C TYR A 10 -4.26 10.47 -45.99
N LEU A 11 -3.32 11.01 -46.79
CA LEU A 11 -3.60 12.17 -47.65
C LEU A 11 -4.64 11.84 -48.74
N ALA A 12 -4.61 10.62 -49.28
CA ALA A 12 -5.56 10.18 -50.30
C ALA A 12 -6.97 9.93 -49.75
N ASN A 13 -7.08 9.40 -48.52
CA ASN A 13 -8.36 9.11 -47.88
C ASN A 13 -8.23 9.12 -46.34
N PRO A 14 -8.56 10.23 -45.64
CA PRO A 14 -8.39 10.36 -44.20
C PRO A 14 -9.54 9.68 -43.42
N ASN A 15 -9.67 8.37 -43.56
CA ASN A 15 -10.63 7.53 -42.82
C ASN A 15 -10.01 6.97 -41.52
N THR A 16 -10.82 6.31 -40.70
CA THR A 16 -10.41 5.74 -39.40
C THR A 16 -9.20 4.81 -39.51
N GLN A 17 -9.14 3.97 -40.56
CA GLN A 17 -8.07 3.01 -40.77
C GLN A 17 -6.76 3.71 -41.17
N ASN A 18 -6.78 4.57 -42.18
CA ASN A 18 -5.60 5.29 -42.66
C ASN A 18 -5.06 6.26 -41.60
N THR A 19 -5.95 6.85 -40.79
CA THR A 19 -5.60 7.67 -39.63
C THR A 19 -4.90 6.84 -38.55
N ALA A 20 -5.44 5.66 -38.21
CA ALA A 20 -4.84 4.77 -37.21
C ALA A 20 -3.47 4.23 -37.65
N GLU A 21 -3.32 3.87 -38.94
CA GLU A 21 -2.05 3.40 -39.51
C GLU A 21 -0.97 4.49 -39.48
N LEU A 22 -1.30 5.74 -39.83
CA LEU A 22 -0.39 6.87 -39.72
C LEU A 22 -0.05 7.20 -38.26
N CYS A 23 -1.03 7.18 -37.35
CA CYS A 23 -0.81 7.40 -35.91
C CYS A 23 0.08 6.32 -35.28
N ALA A 24 -0.04 5.04 -35.67
CA ALA A 24 0.79 3.96 -35.15
C ALA A 24 2.28 4.08 -35.54
N ILE A 25 2.56 4.64 -36.72
CA ILE A 25 3.95 4.86 -37.16
C ILE A 25 4.52 6.12 -36.51
N THR A 26 3.76 7.21 -36.48
CA THR A 26 4.22 8.49 -35.93
C THR A 26 4.48 8.45 -34.43
N THR A 27 3.73 7.62 -33.68
CA THR A 27 3.94 7.40 -32.23
C THR A 27 5.25 6.68 -31.90
N ARG A 28 5.86 5.97 -32.85
CA ARG A 28 7.14 5.27 -32.67
C ARG A 28 8.37 6.09 -33.07
N LEU A 29 8.16 7.31 -33.58
CA LEU A 29 9.24 8.22 -33.98
C LEU A 29 9.86 8.91 -32.77
N THR A 30 11.19 8.89 -32.67
CA THR A 30 11.96 9.69 -31.72
C THR A 30 11.91 11.17 -32.06
N ALA A 31 12.26 12.04 -31.11
CA ALA A 31 12.32 13.48 -31.33
C ALA A 31 13.27 13.87 -32.48
N SER A 32 14.42 13.19 -32.61
CA SER A 32 15.37 13.41 -33.69
C SER A 32 14.83 12.97 -35.05
N GLN A 33 14.07 11.88 -35.11
CA GLN A 33 13.40 11.42 -36.34
C GLN A 33 12.30 12.40 -36.77
N ARG A 34 11.50 12.90 -35.82
CA ARG A 34 10.47 13.91 -36.11
C ARG A 34 11.07 15.21 -36.65
N SER A 35 12.17 15.67 -36.06
CA SER A 35 12.92 16.85 -36.54
C SER A 35 13.43 16.67 -37.96
N ARG A 36 13.99 15.48 -38.30
CA ARG A 36 14.43 15.16 -39.66
C ARG A 36 13.29 15.12 -40.68
N ILE A 37 12.10 14.64 -40.29
CA ILE A 37 10.92 14.61 -41.16
C ILE A 37 10.40 16.04 -41.42
N ALA A 38 10.34 16.88 -40.38
CA ALA A 38 9.98 18.28 -40.53
C ALA A 38 10.98 19.05 -41.43
N ALA A 39 12.27 18.75 -41.31
CA ALA A 39 13.32 19.31 -42.17
C ALA A 39 13.20 18.89 -43.64
N LEU A 40 12.47 17.81 -43.94
CA LEU A 40 12.13 17.38 -45.31
C LEU A 40 10.84 18.05 -45.83
N GLY A 41 10.27 19.02 -45.11
CA GLY A 41 9.04 19.73 -45.49
C GLY A 41 7.75 18.94 -45.25
N ILE A 42 7.81 17.78 -44.58
CA ILE A 42 6.64 16.96 -44.28
C ILE A 42 6.06 17.37 -42.92
N THR A 43 4.85 17.93 -42.93
CA THR A 43 4.11 18.25 -41.70
C THR A 43 3.10 17.14 -41.40
N LEU A 44 3.30 16.44 -40.28
CA LEU A 44 2.43 15.37 -39.81
C LEU A 44 1.31 15.95 -38.91
N ASN A 45 0.33 16.64 -39.52
CA ASN A 45 -0.78 17.29 -38.80
C ASN A 45 -1.99 16.35 -38.63
N VAL A 46 -1.76 15.12 -38.16
CA VAL A 46 -2.85 14.18 -37.84
C VAL A 46 -3.22 14.34 -36.36
N GLN A 47 -4.49 14.70 -36.09
CA GLN A 47 -5.02 14.65 -34.72
C GLN A 47 -5.21 13.18 -34.32
N CYS A 48 -4.19 12.61 -33.68
CA CYS A 48 -4.29 11.27 -33.11
C CYS A 48 -5.06 11.37 -31.78
N PRO A 49 -6.31 10.87 -31.67
CA PRO A 49 -7.00 10.84 -30.38
C PRO A 49 -6.22 9.94 -29.40
N ALA A 50 -5.95 10.50 -28.21
CA ALA A 50 -5.20 9.91 -27.08
C ALA A 50 -3.82 9.29 -27.46
N THR A 51 -2.79 10.14 -27.52
CA THR A 51 -1.41 9.82 -27.94
C THR A 51 -0.54 9.17 -26.85
N SER A 52 -1.00 9.10 -25.59
CA SER A 52 -0.30 8.37 -24.53
C SER A 52 -1.07 7.12 -24.08
N ILE A 53 -0.35 6.08 -23.67
CA ILE A 53 -0.99 4.89 -23.07
C ILE A 53 -1.84 5.28 -21.86
N THR A 54 -1.45 6.33 -21.13
CA THR A 54 -2.20 6.93 -20.02
C THR A 54 -3.57 7.44 -20.48
N ASP A 55 -3.64 8.19 -21.58
CA ASP A 55 -4.91 8.74 -22.08
C ASP A 55 -5.83 7.65 -22.64
N ARG A 56 -5.25 6.65 -23.34
CA ARG A 56 -5.99 5.51 -23.89
C ARG A 56 -6.58 4.63 -22.79
N LEU A 57 -5.85 4.44 -21.69
CA LEU A 57 -6.33 3.72 -20.51
C LEU A 57 -7.38 4.53 -19.73
N ASN A 58 -7.20 5.84 -19.58
CA ASN A 58 -8.18 6.71 -18.93
C ASN A 58 -9.53 6.77 -19.68
N ALA A 59 -9.52 6.58 -21.00
CA ALA A 59 -10.74 6.47 -21.81
C ALA A 59 -11.49 5.14 -21.61
N ILE A 60 -10.80 4.08 -21.15
CA ILE A 60 -11.44 2.79 -20.82
C ILE A 60 -12.10 2.87 -19.43
N GLN A 61 -11.39 3.44 -18.47
CA GLN A 61 -11.86 3.67 -17.11
C GLN A 61 -11.11 4.86 -16.53
N ALA A 62 -11.84 5.82 -15.96
CA ALA A 62 -11.24 7.01 -15.37
C ALA A 62 -10.18 6.62 -14.32
N GLY A 63 -9.00 7.22 -14.41
CA GLY A 63 -7.89 6.99 -13.49
C GLY A 63 -7.00 5.78 -13.79
N LEU A 64 -7.40 4.88 -14.70
CA LEU A 64 -6.62 3.67 -15.04
C LEU A 64 -5.24 4.00 -15.59
N GLY A 65 -5.14 5.02 -16.44
CA GLY A 65 -3.86 5.43 -17.03
C GLY A 65 -2.88 6.00 -16.01
N ALA A 66 -3.38 6.80 -15.07
CA ALA A 66 -2.56 7.36 -14.01
C ALA A 66 -2.04 6.26 -13.05
N ALA A 67 -2.92 5.33 -12.67
CA ALA A 67 -2.54 4.20 -11.81
C ALA A 67 -1.55 3.26 -12.49
N TYR A 68 -1.77 2.95 -13.77
CA TYR A 68 -0.85 2.13 -14.56
C TYR A 68 0.53 2.78 -14.69
N GLN A 69 0.57 4.08 -14.98
CA GLN A 69 1.83 4.81 -15.10
C GLN A 69 2.59 4.89 -13.77
N ALA A 70 1.89 5.06 -12.64
CA ALA A 70 2.50 5.04 -11.31
C ALA A 70 3.12 3.66 -10.98
N TYR A 71 2.41 2.57 -11.29
CA TYR A 71 2.90 1.20 -11.12
C TYR A 71 4.15 0.91 -11.97
N VAL A 72 4.13 1.23 -13.26
CA VAL A 72 5.26 0.98 -14.16
C VAL A 72 6.50 1.79 -13.76
N ARG A 73 6.32 3.02 -13.27
CA ARG A 73 7.43 3.85 -12.79
C ARG A 73 8.01 3.37 -11.47
N ASN A 74 7.18 2.87 -10.56
CA ASN A 74 7.60 2.43 -9.24
C ASN A 74 6.61 1.37 -8.70
N PRO A 75 6.90 0.07 -8.84
CA PRO A 75 5.99 -1.02 -8.47
C PRO A 75 5.99 -1.27 -6.95
N THR A 76 5.70 -0.23 -6.16
CA THR A 76 5.47 -0.34 -4.72
C THR A 76 4.10 -0.94 -4.42
N GLN A 77 3.91 -1.43 -3.20
CA GLN A 77 2.62 -1.92 -2.72
C GLN A 77 1.47 -0.91 -2.91
N ARG A 78 1.71 0.38 -2.64
CA ARG A 78 0.70 1.45 -2.83
C ARG A 78 0.31 1.62 -4.30
N ASN A 79 1.27 1.60 -5.21
CA ASN A 79 1.00 1.78 -6.64
C ASN A 79 0.36 0.52 -7.26
N THR A 80 0.76 -0.67 -6.80
CA THR A 80 0.11 -1.93 -7.16
C THR A 80 -1.34 -1.97 -6.67
N ALA A 81 -1.61 -1.57 -5.41
CA ALA A 81 -2.97 -1.51 -4.87
C ALA A 81 -3.86 -0.50 -5.61
N ALA A 82 -3.34 0.69 -5.92
CA ALA A 82 -4.07 1.71 -6.68
C ALA A 82 -4.42 1.23 -8.10
N LEU A 83 -3.51 0.52 -8.78
CA LEU A 83 -3.80 -0.10 -10.06
C LEU A 83 -4.84 -1.21 -9.91
N CYS A 84 -4.68 -2.11 -8.94
CA CYS A 84 -5.59 -3.24 -8.73
C CYS A 84 -7.02 -2.82 -8.32
N ALA A 85 -7.19 -1.72 -7.57
CA ALA A 85 -8.50 -1.19 -7.21
C ALA A 85 -9.33 -0.77 -8.43
N ILE A 86 -8.67 -0.26 -9.49
CA ILE A 86 -9.34 0.13 -10.74
C ILE A 86 -9.56 -1.09 -11.62
N THR A 87 -8.56 -1.98 -11.73
CA THR A 87 -8.65 -3.14 -12.64
C THR A 87 -9.69 -4.17 -12.18
N THR A 88 -9.95 -4.28 -10.89
CA THR A 88 -11.01 -5.16 -10.32
C THR A 88 -12.43 -4.68 -10.62
N GLN A 89 -12.61 -3.42 -11.02
CA GLN A 89 -13.90 -2.83 -11.39
C GLN A 89 -14.16 -2.86 -12.91
N LEU A 90 -13.18 -3.32 -13.71
CA LEU A 90 -13.33 -3.37 -15.16
C LEU A 90 -14.29 -4.49 -15.56
N THR A 91 -15.26 -4.15 -16.39
CA THR A 91 -16.10 -5.13 -17.10
C THR A 91 -15.27 -5.98 -18.06
N ALA A 92 -15.79 -7.14 -18.47
CA ALA A 92 -15.13 -8.00 -19.45
C ALA A 92 -14.77 -7.25 -20.75
N ALA A 93 -15.66 -6.38 -21.24
CA ALA A 93 -15.43 -5.56 -22.43
C ALA A 93 -14.29 -4.53 -22.26
N GLN A 94 -14.20 -3.92 -21.07
CA GLN A 94 -13.10 -3.01 -20.73
C GLN A 94 -11.78 -3.77 -20.60
N GLN A 95 -11.77 -4.96 -20.00
CA GLN A 95 -10.57 -5.81 -19.91
C GLN A 95 -10.05 -6.20 -21.30
N SER A 96 -10.95 -6.58 -22.23
CA SER A 96 -10.58 -6.83 -23.63
C SER A 96 -9.99 -5.59 -24.30
N SER A 97 -10.53 -4.41 -23.99
CA SER A 97 -10.03 -3.13 -24.51
C SER A 97 -8.63 -2.80 -23.98
N VAL A 98 -8.33 -3.10 -22.70
CA VAL A 98 -6.97 -2.94 -22.13
C VAL A 98 -5.98 -3.91 -22.78
N ALA A 99 -6.37 -5.18 -22.95
CA ALA A 99 -5.54 -6.17 -23.64
C ALA A 99 -5.23 -5.75 -25.09
N ALA A 100 -6.20 -5.17 -25.79
CA ALA A 100 -6.03 -4.63 -27.15
C ALA A 100 -5.05 -3.44 -27.22
N LEU A 101 -4.75 -2.79 -26.09
CA LEU A 101 -3.70 -1.77 -25.97
C LEU A 101 -2.29 -2.37 -25.72
N ASN A 102 -2.14 -3.70 -25.75
CA ASN A 102 -0.91 -4.41 -25.34
C ASN A 102 -0.50 -4.17 -23.88
N VAL A 103 -1.45 -3.77 -23.03
CA VAL A 103 -1.22 -3.65 -21.59
C VAL A 103 -1.61 -4.97 -20.94
N ASN A 104 -0.60 -5.73 -20.50
CA ASN A 104 -0.83 -6.98 -19.81
C ASN A 104 -1.00 -6.73 -18.29
N LEU A 105 -2.25 -6.68 -17.84
CA LEU A 105 -2.59 -6.59 -16.41
C LEU A 105 -2.52 -7.94 -15.70
N ASN A 106 -2.39 -9.08 -16.41
CA ASN A 106 -2.35 -10.41 -15.80
C ASN A 106 -1.01 -10.68 -15.07
N ASN A 107 0.05 -9.94 -15.42
CA ASN A 107 1.34 -10.00 -14.71
C ASN A 107 1.35 -9.11 -13.46
N VAL A 108 0.40 -8.18 -13.35
CA VAL A 108 0.14 -7.51 -12.08
C VAL A 108 -0.54 -8.58 -11.23
N GLN A 109 0.19 -9.14 -10.26
CA GLN A 109 -0.41 -9.96 -9.21
C GLN A 109 -1.33 -9.06 -8.39
N CYS A 110 -2.50 -8.78 -8.93
CA CYS A 110 -3.67 -8.39 -8.16
C CYS A 110 -4.09 -9.65 -7.42
N ALA A 111 -3.31 -10.02 -6.40
CA ALA A 111 -3.78 -10.90 -5.35
C ALA A 111 -5.16 -10.37 -5.00
N ALA A 112 -6.20 -11.21 -5.16
CA ALA A 112 -7.57 -10.83 -4.90
C ALA A 112 -7.61 -10.06 -3.58
N ASN A 113 -7.70 -8.72 -3.70
CA ASN A 113 -7.65 -7.69 -2.68
C ASN A 113 -7.24 -8.16 -1.28
N VAL A 114 -5.97 -8.06 -0.89
CA VAL A 114 -5.59 -8.22 0.53
C VAL A 114 -6.50 -7.35 1.41
N ASP A 115 -6.87 -6.14 0.97
CA ASP A 115 -7.84 -5.28 1.66
C ASP A 115 -9.26 -5.86 1.74
N GLN A 116 -9.77 -6.53 0.70
CA GLN A 116 -11.09 -7.19 0.74
C GLN A 116 -11.02 -8.49 1.55
N GLN A 117 -9.92 -9.23 1.49
CA GLN A 117 -9.67 -10.41 2.30
C GLN A 117 -9.60 -10.02 3.78
N LEU A 118 -8.88 -8.95 4.10
CA LEU A 118 -8.83 -8.37 5.45
C LEU A 118 -10.22 -7.90 5.89
N ASN A 119 -10.94 -7.15 5.06
CA ASN A 119 -12.28 -6.67 5.41
C ASN A 119 -13.33 -7.80 5.47
N ALA A 120 -13.13 -8.90 4.76
CA ALA A 120 -13.95 -10.11 4.87
C ALA A 120 -13.65 -10.89 6.17
N ILE A 121 -12.41 -10.84 6.66
CA ILE A 121 -12.06 -11.38 7.99
C ILE A 121 -12.73 -10.54 9.08
N ALA A 122 -12.55 -9.21 9.04
CA ALA A 122 -13.22 -8.28 9.93
C ALA A 122 -13.37 -6.89 9.29
N PRO A 123 -14.54 -6.23 9.40
CA PRO A 123 -14.73 -4.88 8.88
C PRO A 123 -13.67 -3.90 9.43
N GLY A 124 -13.01 -3.16 8.54
CA GLY A 124 -12.01 -2.15 8.92
C GLY A 124 -10.60 -2.69 9.15
N LEU A 125 -10.39 -4.02 9.05
CA LEU A 125 -9.07 -4.63 9.22
C LEU A 125 -8.06 -4.17 8.16
N ALA A 126 -8.53 -3.89 6.93
CA ALA A 126 -7.68 -3.32 5.88
C ALA A 126 -7.14 -1.93 6.26
N THR A 127 -7.98 -1.08 6.84
CA THR A 127 -7.61 0.28 7.23
C THR A 127 -6.51 0.28 8.28
N VAL A 128 -6.67 -0.53 9.34
CA VAL A 128 -5.65 -0.63 10.41
C VAL A 128 -4.37 -1.29 9.92
N TYR A 129 -4.46 -2.27 9.01
CA TYR A 129 -3.29 -2.88 8.39
C TYR A 129 -2.53 -1.89 7.50
N ASN A 130 -3.23 -1.12 6.67
CA ASN A 130 -2.61 -0.12 5.80
C ASN A 130 -1.91 0.99 6.60
N ALA A 131 -2.49 1.40 7.74
CA ALA A 131 -1.83 2.33 8.67
C ALA A 131 -0.55 1.72 9.28
N LEU A 132 -0.59 0.46 9.71
CA LEU A 132 0.57 -0.27 10.21
C LEU A 132 1.66 -0.41 9.13
N ALA A 133 1.30 -0.81 7.91
CA ALA A 133 2.24 -0.97 6.81
C ALA A 133 2.91 0.35 6.40
N ALA A 134 2.19 1.47 6.47
CA ALA A 134 2.73 2.79 6.16
C ALA A 134 3.74 3.28 7.21
N ALA A 135 3.52 2.97 8.48
CA ALA A 135 4.40 3.39 9.58
C ALA A 135 4.44 2.33 10.70
N PRO A 136 5.25 1.26 10.53
CA PRO A 136 5.23 0.08 11.40
C PRO A 136 5.84 0.32 12.78
N THR A 137 6.62 1.39 12.96
CA THR A 137 7.24 1.75 14.24
C THR A 137 6.37 2.67 15.10
N VAL A 138 5.26 3.18 14.57
CA VAL A 138 4.35 4.05 15.31
C VAL A 138 3.47 3.21 16.22
N PHE A 139 3.62 3.41 17.54
CA PHE A 139 2.88 2.63 18.55
C PHE A 139 1.36 2.68 18.35
N ALA A 140 0.80 3.82 17.97
CA ALA A 140 -0.64 3.95 17.71
C ALA A 140 -1.13 3.01 16.59
N ASN A 141 -0.33 2.82 15.54
CA ASN A 141 -0.67 1.94 14.41
C ASN A 141 -0.54 0.46 14.82
N GLN A 142 0.52 0.13 15.56
CA GLN A 142 0.69 -1.19 16.17
C GLN A 142 -0.48 -1.55 17.07
N LEU A 143 -0.88 -0.62 17.95
CA LEU A 143 -1.98 -0.80 18.89
C LEU A 143 -3.31 -1.00 18.17
N ALA A 144 -3.62 -0.16 17.17
CA ALA A 144 -4.86 -0.26 16.41
C ALA A 144 -4.98 -1.62 15.71
N PHE A 145 -3.91 -2.09 15.08
CA PHE A 145 -3.88 -3.42 14.46
C PHE A 145 -4.06 -4.52 15.51
N CYS A 146 -3.29 -4.49 16.60
CA CYS A 146 -3.36 -5.51 17.65
C CYS A 146 -4.73 -5.58 18.34
N GLN A 147 -5.39 -4.44 18.55
CA GLN A 147 -6.74 -4.39 19.09
C GLN A 147 -7.76 -5.01 18.10
N ALA A 148 -7.64 -4.69 16.81
CA ALA A 148 -8.50 -5.26 15.78
C ALA A 148 -8.33 -6.79 15.68
N THR A 149 -7.10 -7.30 15.85
CA THR A 149 -6.85 -8.74 15.77
C THR A 149 -7.16 -9.50 17.06
N ASN A 150 -7.14 -8.85 18.23
CA ASN A 150 -7.37 -9.49 19.52
C ASN A 150 -8.81 -10.01 19.71
N GLY A 151 -9.77 -9.48 18.96
CA GLY A 151 -11.17 -9.91 18.99
C GLY A 151 -11.54 -10.98 17.96
N LEU A 152 -10.59 -11.45 17.15
CA LEU A 152 -10.87 -12.41 16.08
C LEU A 152 -11.12 -13.80 16.64
N SER A 153 -12.06 -14.52 16.03
CA SER A 153 -12.23 -15.96 16.26
C SER A 153 -11.01 -16.76 15.80
N ALA A 154 -10.93 -18.02 16.22
CA ALA A 154 -9.88 -18.93 15.75
C ALA A 154 -9.85 -19.07 14.22
N GLN A 155 -11.02 -19.17 13.58
CA GLN A 155 -11.11 -19.28 12.12
C GLN A 155 -10.62 -18.00 11.42
N GLN A 156 -11.04 -16.83 11.89
CA GLN A 156 -10.57 -15.54 11.38
C GLN A 156 -9.07 -15.35 11.58
N THR A 157 -8.53 -15.81 12.72
CA THR A 157 -7.10 -15.77 13.03
C THR A 157 -6.30 -16.62 12.04
N THR A 158 -6.74 -17.85 11.77
CA THR A 158 -6.11 -18.72 10.77
C THR A 158 -6.15 -18.10 9.37
N GLN A 159 -7.29 -17.52 8.98
CA GLN A 159 -7.42 -16.81 7.71
C GLN A 159 -6.46 -15.63 7.62
N LEU A 160 -6.33 -14.84 8.69
CA LEU A 160 -5.41 -13.71 8.75
C LEU A 160 -3.95 -14.14 8.64
N GLN A 161 -3.56 -15.21 9.34
CA GLN A 161 -2.21 -15.77 9.28
C GLN A 161 -1.86 -16.27 7.88
N ALA A 162 -2.82 -16.88 7.17
CA ALA A 162 -2.64 -17.35 5.80
C ALA A 162 -2.36 -16.21 4.80
N LEU A 163 -2.73 -14.96 5.12
CA LEU A 163 -2.41 -13.80 4.29
C LEU A 163 -0.93 -13.39 4.36
N ASN A 164 -0.15 -13.94 5.30
CA ASN A 164 1.30 -13.73 5.42
C ASN A 164 1.72 -12.25 5.33
N LEU A 165 1.12 -11.42 6.19
CA LEU A 165 1.25 -9.97 6.15
C LEU A 165 2.62 -9.51 6.66
N SER A 166 3.46 -8.98 5.77
CA SER A 166 4.85 -8.60 6.08
C SER A 166 4.97 -7.52 7.18
N ALA A 167 4.07 -6.53 7.20
CA ALA A 167 4.11 -5.45 8.20
C ALA A 167 3.76 -5.94 9.63
N ALA A 168 3.11 -7.10 9.76
CA ALA A 168 2.75 -7.70 11.04
C ALA A 168 3.72 -8.82 11.49
N ALA A 169 4.68 -9.22 10.65
CA ALA A 169 5.50 -10.42 10.87
C ALA A 169 6.27 -10.44 12.20
N ASN A 170 6.69 -9.26 12.69
CA ASN A 170 7.44 -9.12 13.95
C ASN A 170 6.62 -8.46 15.06
N LEU A 171 5.33 -8.20 14.84
CA LEU A 171 4.49 -7.46 15.78
C LEU A 171 4.06 -8.36 16.95
N GLN A 172 4.57 -8.07 18.14
CA GLN A 172 4.24 -8.81 19.37
C GLN A 172 2.97 -8.22 20.01
N CYS A 173 1.79 -8.58 19.51
CA CYS A 173 0.54 -7.94 19.95
C CYS A 173 0.24 -8.09 21.44
N THR A 174 0.65 -9.19 22.07
CA THR A 174 0.55 -9.36 23.52
C THR A 174 1.31 -8.25 24.27
N ASN A 175 2.51 -7.90 23.80
CA ASN A 175 3.34 -6.87 24.41
C ASN A 175 2.75 -5.48 24.18
N VAL A 176 2.29 -5.18 22.97
CA VAL A 176 1.66 -3.89 22.62
C VAL A 176 0.40 -3.65 23.46
N LEU A 177 -0.45 -4.67 23.62
CA LEU A 177 -1.65 -4.59 24.44
C LEU A 177 -1.32 -4.45 25.93
N LEU A 178 -0.29 -5.15 26.42
CA LEU A 178 0.20 -5.00 27.79
C LEU A 178 0.75 -3.58 28.02
N GLN A 179 1.58 -3.06 27.11
CA GLN A 179 2.11 -1.70 27.18
C GLN A 179 0.99 -0.67 27.26
N ASN A 180 -0.02 -0.79 26.40
CA ASN A 180 -1.20 0.08 26.44
C ASN A 180 -1.98 -0.06 27.76
N ARG A 181 -2.17 -1.28 28.26
CA ARG A 181 -2.85 -1.51 29.56
C ARG A 181 -2.06 -0.86 30.70
N LEU A 182 -0.74 -0.97 30.69
CA LEU A 182 0.15 -0.37 31.67
C LEU A 182 0.04 1.16 31.64
N ASN A 183 0.16 1.77 30.46
CA ASN A 183 0.02 3.21 30.26
C ASN A 183 -1.35 3.77 30.71
N ASN A 184 -2.43 3.02 30.53
CA ASN A 184 -3.78 3.47 30.90
C ASN A 184 -4.14 3.25 32.38
N ASN A 185 -3.62 2.20 33.02
CA ASN A 185 -4.07 1.80 34.36
C ASN A 185 -3.10 2.15 35.49
N PHE A 186 -1.84 2.44 35.15
CA PHE A 186 -0.75 2.63 36.11
C PHE A 186 0.01 3.94 35.89
N GLY A 187 -0.42 4.78 34.95
CA GLY A 187 0.14 6.10 34.69
C GLY A 187 0.72 6.22 33.29
N ALA A 188 0.61 7.42 32.73
CA ALA A 188 1.15 7.72 31.41
C ALA A 188 2.66 7.43 31.36
N GLY A 189 3.10 6.70 30.33
CA GLY A 189 4.51 6.33 30.16
C GLY A 189 4.99 5.14 31.00
N PHE A 190 4.17 4.57 31.91
CA PHE A 190 4.57 3.43 32.74
C PHE A 190 4.90 2.19 31.90
N GLY A 191 4.03 1.86 30.94
CA GLY A 191 4.25 0.77 30.00
C GLY A 191 5.47 1.02 29.13
N ASP A 192 5.68 2.25 28.67
CA ASP A 192 6.82 2.61 27.84
C ASP A 192 8.14 2.41 28.61
N ALA A 193 8.21 2.89 29.85
CA ALA A 193 9.38 2.70 30.72
C ALA A 193 9.62 1.23 31.06
N TYR A 194 8.55 0.45 31.31
CA TYR A 194 8.64 -0.98 31.59
C TYR A 194 9.24 -1.74 30.40
N PHE A 195 8.72 -1.54 29.19
CA PHE A 195 9.23 -2.21 28.00
C PHE A 195 10.62 -1.71 27.59
N ALA A 196 10.95 -0.44 27.83
CA ALA A 196 12.30 0.08 27.62
C ALA A 196 13.32 -0.59 28.56
N TYR A 197 12.98 -0.77 29.84
CA TYR A 197 13.80 -1.49 30.80
C TYR A 197 13.95 -2.98 30.44
N GLN A 198 12.86 -3.65 30.06
CA GLN A 198 12.91 -5.06 29.63
C GLN A 198 13.79 -5.27 28.39
N ALA A 199 13.70 -4.36 27.42
CA ALA A 199 14.51 -4.44 26.20
C ALA A 199 15.98 -4.10 26.47
N ASN A 200 16.25 -3.16 27.38
CA ASN A 200 17.60 -2.72 27.72
C ASN A 200 17.70 -2.22 29.17
N PRO A 201 18.13 -3.06 30.13
CA PRO A 201 18.11 -2.76 31.56
C PRO A 201 19.30 -1.88 31.98
N THR A 202 19.39 -0.68 31.43
CA THR A 202 20.39 0.34 31.83
C THR A 202 19.97 1.06 33.10
N ALA A 203 20.94 1.67 33.80
CA ALA A 203 20.66 2.52 34.97
C ALA A 203 19.67 3.66 34.65
N ALA A 204 19.71 4.24 33.45
CA ALA A 204 18.78 5.29 33.03
C ALA A 204 17.33 4.76 32.85
N ASN A 205 17.17 3.62 32.19
CA ASN A 205 15.85 3.00 32.02
C ASN A 205 15.29 2.51 33.36
N GLN A 206 16.15 1.95 34.21
CA GLN A 206 15.79 1.56 35.58
C GLN A 206 15.33 2.77 36.39
N ALA A 207 16.10 3.87 36.41
CA ALA A 207 15.74 5.09 37.13
C ALA A 207 14.40 5.67 36.66
N THR A 208 14.14 5.67 35.35
CA THR A 208 12.85 6.11 34.77
C THR A 208 11.69 5.24 35.28
N LEU A 209 11.84 3.91 35.20
CA LEU A 209 10.83 2.96 35.67
C LEU A 209 10.60 3.08 37.18
N CYS A 210 11.67 3.27 37.97
CA CYS A 210 11.59 3.46 39.41
C CYS A 210 10.87 4.76 39.78
N GLY A 211 11.15 5.85 39.07
CA GLY A 211 10.46 7.13 39.26
C GLY A 211 8.95 7.00 39.07
N LEU A 212 8.50 6.27 38.04
CA LEU A 212 7.07 6.00 37.80
C LEU A 212 6.50 5.00 38.80
N THR A 213 7.27 4.00 39.21
CA THR A 213 6.86 3.00 40.22
C THR A 213 6.62 3.63 41.60
N ALA A 214 7.42 4.65 41.96
CA ALA A 214 7.25 5.39 43.21
C ALA A 214 5.91 6.13 43.29
N GLN A 215 5.33 6.51 42.15
CA GLN A 215 4.04 7.20 42.05
C GLN A 215 2.84 6.25 42.23
N LEU A 216 3.06 4.93 42.15
CA LEU A 216 1.99 3.96 42.32
C LEU A 216 1.57 3.84 43.78
N ASN A 217 0.26 3.72 44.02
CA ASN A 217 -0.25 3.32 45.33
C ASN A 217 -0.17 1.80 45.54
N ASN A 218 -0.38 1.34 46.78
CA ASN A 218 -0.28 -0.09 47.12
C ASN A 218 -1.30 -0.96 46.36
N GLY A 219 -2.49 -0.43 46.07
CA GLY A 219 -3.49 -1.14 45.26
C GLY A 219 -3.01 -1.36 43.82
N GLN A 220 -2.41 -0.34 43.21
CA GLN A 220 -1.79 -0.44 41.89
C GLN A 220 -0.63 -1.45 41.88
N ARG A 221 0.27 -1.40 42.88
CA ARG A 221 1.36 -2.38 43.01
C ARG A 221 0.84 -3.81 43.15
N ASN A 222 -0.20 -4.03 43.96
CA ASN A 222 -0.81 -5.35 44.11
C ASN A 222 -1.47 -5.84 42.80
N ARG A 223 -2.11 -4.97 42.04
CA ARG A 223 -2.68 -5.33 40.72
C ARG A 223 -1.60 -5.68 39.70
N LEU A 224 -0.45 -4.99 39.69
CA LEU A 224 0.68 -5.36 38.82
C LEU A 224 1.12 -6.80 39.09
N ARG A 225 1.36 -7.11 40.38
CA ARG A 225 1.78 -8.45 40.79
C ARG A 225 0.71 -9.50 40.51
N ASN A 226 -0.53 -9.27 40.94
CA ASN A 226 -1.56 -10.31 40.94
C ASN A 226 -2.23 -10.50 39.58
N ASN A 227 -2.38 -9.44 38.77
CA ASN A 227 -3.14 -9.49 37.53
C ASN A 227 -2.26 -9.53 36.29
N LEU A 228 -1.01 -9.04 36.38
CA LEU A 228 -0.09 -8.92 35.25
C LEU A 228 1.23 -9.67 35.49
N ASN A 229 1.41 -10.31 36.66
CA ASN A 229 2.62 -11.00 37.07
C ASN A 229 3.89 -10.12 36.98
N ILE A 230 3.73 -8.82 37.24
CA ILE A 230 4.82 -7.84 37.25
C ILE A 230 5.12 -7.50 38.70
N ASP A 231 6.25 -7.98 39.20
CA ASP A 231 6.71 -7.66 40.55
C ASP A 231 7.64 -6.45 40.55
N VAL A 232 7.13 -5.32 41.05
CA VAL A 232 7.89 -4.06 41.09
C VAL A 232 9.14 -4.10 41.97
N THR A 233 9.23 -5.05 42.90
CA THR A 233 10.45 -5.21 43.73
C THR A 233 11.62 -5.75 42.93
N THR A 234 11.34 -6.46 41.82
CA THR A 234 12.37 -7.02 40.94
C THR A 234 13.06 -5.97 40.08
N PHE A 235 12.56 -4.74 40.08
CA PHE A 235 13.15 -3.62 39.36
C PHE A 235 14.38 -3.04 40.07
N GLY A 236 14.65 -3.41 41.32
CA GLY A 236 15.82 -2.91 42.07
C GLY A 236 15.75 -1.42 42.40
N CYS A 237 14.54 -0.89 42.58
CA CYS A 237 14.30 0.49 42.98
C CYS A 237 14.59 0.67 44.48
N ASN A 238 15.87 0.84 44.84
CA ASN A 238 16.30 1.20 46.19
C ASN A 238 16.33 2.71 46.39
#